data_AF-A0A2A2W441-F1
#
_entry.id   AF-A0A2A2W441-F1
#
_cell.length_a   1.000
_cell.length_b   1.000
_cell.length_c   1.000
_cell.angle_alpha   90.00
_cell.angle_beta   90.00
_cell.angle_gamma   90.00
#
_symmetry.space_group_name_H-M   'P 1'
#
loop_
_entity.id
_entity.type
_entity.pdbx_description
1 polymer ?
#
loop_
_entity_poly.entity_id
_entity_poly.type
_entity_poly.pdbx_seq_one_letter_code
_entity_poly.pdbx_strand_id
1 'polypeptide(L)'
;MTCSSLSASAELIGAGQVSFYATAIQDITLLAGSSINPGAEILISDVTGTGNAGLNLEAQVGNTIAISSLFGWEFAGTDTSGVVNGDFRFGNIPPFSGTDYSGQFTNVVQDPGDPGFATGDPSSFLSGDYAVSGDAFAFEVLSGPIAGLVLTTDPTQGFTFTSSFDGLPPSVGTVLTSSGDLNLLLGTEVVGSSSNRRIIVTAIPEPSAIVCLLCGTALVAGRRRRR
;
A
#
# COMPACT_ATOMS: atom_id res chain seq x y z
N MET A 1 -3.07 30.45 20.77
CA MET A 1 -2.67 29.03 20.65
C MET A 1 -3.77 28.32 19.89
N THR A 2 -3.68 28.34 18.56
CA THR A 2 -4.69 27.77 17.66
C THR A 2 -4.26 26.35 17.34
N CYS A 3 -5.04 25.38 17.81
CA CYS A 3 -4.86 23.97 17.51
C CYS A 3 -5.31 23.75 16.07
N SER A 4 -4.36 23.61 15.15
CA SER A 4 -4.64 23.22 13.76
C SER A 4 -5.00 21.73 13.77
N SER A 5 -6.30 21.43 13.79
CA SER A 5 -6.77 20.07 13.54
C SER A 5 -6.47 19.73 12.07
N LEU A 6 -5.52 18.83 11.85
CA LEU A 6 -5.39 18.13 10.57
C LEU A 6 -6.73 17.46 10.29
N SER A 7 -7.48 17.98 9.33
CA SER A 7 -8.64 17.29 8.78
C SER A 7 -8.14 16.02 8.12
N ALA A 8 -8.29 14.89 8.79
CA ALA A 8 -8.22 13.58 8.15
C ALA A 8 -9.38 13.51 7.16
N SER A 9 -9.13 13.85 5.90
CA SER A 9 -10.07 13.63 4.82
C SER A 9 -10.18 12.12 4.65
N ALA A 10 -11.31 11.53 5.07
CA ALA A 10 -11.65 10.18 4.67
C ALA A 10 -11.81 10.20 3.14
N GLU A 11 -10.91 9.55 2.42
CA GLU A 11 -11.02 9.36 0.98
C GLU A 11 -12.31 8.57 0.71
N LEU A 12 -13.13 9.04 -0.23
CA LEU A 12 -14.42 8.43 -0.52
C LEU A 12 -14.15 7.08 -1.20
N ILE A 13 -14.28 5.99 -0.46
CA ILE A 13 -14.14 4.63 -1.00
C ILE A 13 -15.32 4.37 -1.95
N GLY A 14 -15.04 4.20 -3.24
CA GLY A 14 -16.04 3.84 -4.25
C GLY A 14 -16.54 2.40 -4.08
N ALA A 15 -17.67 2.07 -4.71
CA ALA A 15 -18.11 0.67 -4.80
C ALA A 15 -17.02 -0.18 -5.46
N GLY A 16 -16.68 -1.33 -4.84
CA GLY A 16 -15.58 -2.17 -5.30
C GLY A 16 -14.19 -1.66 -4.93
N GLN A 17 -14.04 -0.68 -4.03
CA GLN A 17 -12.72 -0.23 -3.57
C GLN A 17 -12.48 -0.60 -2.12
N VAL A 18 -11.23 -0.88 -1.79
CA VAL A 18 -10.75 -1.10 -0.42
C VAL A 18 -9.45 -0.33 -0.25
N SER A 19 -9.26 0.35 0.87
CA SER A 19 -8.01 1.06 1.18
C SER A 19 -7.58 0.85 2.62
N PHE A 20 -6.28 0.84 2.85
CA PHE A 20 -5.67 0.75 4.18
C PHE A 20 -4.33 1.48 4.22
N TYR A 21 -3.96 2.01 5.38
CA TYR A 21 -2.62 2.54 5.59
C TYR A 21 -1.66 1.41 5.88
N ALA A 22 -0.44 1.52 5.33
CA ALA A 22 0.56 0.51 5.49
C ALA A 22 1.98 1.08 5.60
N THR A 23 2.86 0.26 6.17
CA THR A 23 4.30 0.45 6.20
C THR A 23 4.95 -0.60 5.33
N ALA A 24 5.64 -0.18 4.27
CA ALA A 24 6.46 -1.04 3.44
C ALA A 24 7.91 -1.04 3.95
N ILE A 25 8.50 -2.23 4.02
CA ILE A 25 9.86 -2.47 4.50
C ILE A 25 10.58 -3.38 3.50
N GLN A 26 11.83 -3.05 3.20
CA GLN A 26 12.70 -3.87 2.36
C GLN A 26 14.16 -3.66 2.75
N ASP A 27 15.01 -4.63 2.43
CA ASP A 27 16.45 -4.47 2.46
C ASP A 27 16.95 -4.06 1.08
N ILE A 28 17.91 -3.14 1.00
CA ILE A 28 18.54 -2.70 -0.25
C ILE A 28 20.04 -2.99 -0.18
N THR A 29 20.54 -3.78 -1.13
CA THR A 29 21.97 -3.99 -1.32
C THR A 29 22.45 -3.22 -2.55
N LEU A 30 23.45 -2.37 -2.41
CA LEU A 30 24.12 -1.68 -3.52
C LEU A 30 25.42 -2.39 -3.85
N LEU A 31 25.54 -2.88 -5.08
CA LEU A 31 26.69 -3.67 -5.52
C LEU A 31 27.98 -2.83 -5.52
N ALA A 32 29.08 -3.46 -5.12
CA ALA A 32 30.40 -2.87 -5.18
C ALA A 32 30.81 -2.55 -6.63
N GLY A 33 31.38 -1.37 -6.83
CA GLY A 33 31.86 -0.93 -8.15
C GLY A 33 30.77 -0.56 -9.16
N SER A 34 29.49 -0.52 -8.74
CA SER A 34 28.41 -0.01 -9.58
C SER A 34 28.53 1.51 -9.79
N SER A 35 27.85 2.04 -10.80
CA SER A 35 27.89 3.48 -11.12
C SER A 35 27.44 4.40 -9.98
N ILE A 36 26.55 3.91 -9.10
CA ILE A 36 26.06 4.64 -7.93
C ILE A 36 26.78 4.25 -6.62
N ASN A 37 27.56 3.17 -6.63
CA ASN A 37 28.36 2.74 -5.49
C ASN A 37 29.75 2.25 -5.95
N PRO A 38 30.70 3.17 -6.25
CA PRO A 38 32.03 2.80 -6.70
C PRO A 38 32.90 2.15 -5.60
N GLY A 39 32.41 2.13 -4.36
CA GLY A 39 33.11 1.58 -3.20
C GLY A 39 32.84 0.09 -2.98
N ALA A 40 32.94 -0.31 -1.71
CA ALA A 40 32.53 -1.65 -1.27
C ALA A 40 31.01 -1.78 -1.30
N GLU A 41 30.52 -3.03 -1.29
CA GLU A 41 29.09 -3.32 -1.22
C GLU A 41 28.48 -2.71 0.05
N ILE A 42 27.26 -2.18 -0.07
CA ILE A 42 26.53 -1.55 1.02
C ILE A 42 25.19 -2.25 1.17
N LEU A 43 24.89 -2.71 2.38
CA LEU A 43 23.55 -3.14 2.77
C LEU A 43 22.87 -2.05 3.60
N ILE A 44 21.69 -1.64 3.15
CA ILE A 44 20.78 -0.77 3.88
C ILE A 44 19.62 -1.64 4.34
N SER A 45 19.60 -1.99 5.63
CA SER A 45 18.56 -2.85 6.20
C SER A 45 17.32 -2.05 6.60
N ASP A 46 16.16 -2.71 6.48
CA ASP A 46 14.86 -2.20 6.92
C ASP A 46 14.52 -0.79 6.39
N VAL A 47 14.82 -0.53 5.11
CA VAL A 47 14.38 0.67 4.41
C VAL A 47 12.85 0.74 4.48
N THR A 48 12.35 1.74 5.20
CA THR A 48 10.96 1.83 5.61
C THR A 48 10.27 3.04 5.01
N GLY A 49 9.13 2.83 4.37
CA GLY A 49 8.23 3.89 3.90
C GLY A 49 6.80 3.66 4.35
N THR A 50 6.03 4.73 4.50
CA THR A 50 4.61 4.67 4.87
C THR A 50 3.75 5.28 3.76
N GLY A 51 2.54 4.76 3.59
CA GLY A 51 1.66 5.15 2.51
C GLY A 51 0.24 4.61 2.65
N ASN A 52 -0.65 5.06 1.77
CA ASN A 52 -1.98 4.47 1.59
C ASN A 52 -1.89 3.38 0.51
N ALA A 53 -2.50 2.23 0.74
CA ALA A 53 -2.57 1.11 -0.19
C ALA A 53 -4.05 0.82 -0.50
N GLY A 54 -4.41 0.98 -1.77
CA GLY A 54 -5.76 0.81 -2.28
C GLY A 54 -5.89 -0.28 -3.34
N LEU A 55 -7.03 -0.95 -3.36
CA LEU A 55 -7.38 -2.04 -4.28
C LEU A 55 -8.67 -1.69 -5.02
N ASN A 56 -8.67 -1.85 -6.35
CA ASN A 56 -9.88 -1.83 -7.17
C ASN A 56 -10.33 -3.28 -7.43
N LEU A 57 -11.39 -3.70 -6.76
CA LEU A 57 -11.97 -5.04 -6.79
C LEU A 57 -13.05 -5.13 -7.86
N GLU A 58 -13.08 -6.28 -8.54
CA GLU A 58 -14.19 -6.66 -9.41
C GLU A 58 -15.29 -7.41 -8.63
N ALA A 59 -16.37 -7.79 -9.31
CA ALA A 59 -17.39 -8.62 -8.71
C ALA A 59 -16.85 -10.02 -8.38
N GLN A 60 -17.35 -10.62 -7.31
CA GLN A 60 -17.01 -12.00 -6.98
C GLN A 60 -17.57 -12.98 -8.03
N VAL A 61 -16.72 -13.91 -8.47
CA VAL A 61 -17.10 -15.04 -9.32
C VAL A 61 -16.67 -16.33 -8.62
N GLY A 62 -17.64 -17.14 -8.19
CA GLY A 62 -17.36 -18.34 -7.41
C GLY A 62 -16.70 -17.98 -6.07
N ASN A 63 -15.49 -18.49 -5.83
CA ASN A 63 -14.67 -18.22 -4.63
C ASN A 63 -13.51 -17.24 -4.91
N THR A 64 -13.64 -16.42 -5.95
CA THR A 64 -12.58 -15.49 -6.38
C THR A 64 -13.10 -14.07 -6.56
N ILE A 65 -12.26 -13.09 -6.26
CA ILE A 65 -12.49 -11.67 -6.53
C ILE A 65 -11.24 -11.13 -7.22
N ALA A 66 -11.35 -10.66 -8.47
CA ALA A 66 -10.20 -10.10 -9.17
C ALA A 66 -9.87 -8.69 -8.64
N ILE A 67 -8.58 -8.35 -8.66
CA ILE A 67 -8.06 -7.01 -8.38
C ILE A 67 -7.60 -6.44 -9.71
N SER A 68 -8.40 -5.54 -10.28
CA SER A 68 -8.20 -4.98 -11.61
C SER A 68 -7.05 -3.98 -11.68
N SER A 69 -6.79 -3.28 -10.57
CA SER A 69 -5.72 -2.29 -10.44
C SER A 69 -5.53 -1.90 -8.97
N LEU A 70 -4.41 -1.23 -8.70
CA LEU A 70 -4.11 -0.62 -7.40
C LEU A 70 -4.29 0.90 -7.46
N PHE A 71 -4.46 1.54 -6.31
CA PHE A 71 -4.35 3.00 -6.17
C PHE A 71 -3.62 3.36 -4.88
N GLY A 72 -2.90 4.47 -4.84
CA GLY A 72 -1.88 4.67 -3.80
C GLY A 72 -0.70 3.73 -4.06
N TRP A 73 -0.26 2.98 -3.05
CA TRP A 73 0.93 2.10 -3.08
C TRP A 73 2.26 2.84 -3.34
N GLU A 74 2.26 4.16 -3.18
CA GLU A 74 3.46 4.97 -3.00
C GLU A 74 3.78 5.02 -1.50
N PHE A 75 4.98 4.59 -1.14
CA PHE A 75 5.48 4.59 0.22
C PHE A 75 6.62 5.59 0.33
N ALA A 76 6.47 6.58 1.22
CA ALA A 76 7.47 7.61 1.44
C ALA A 76 8.15 7.42 2.80
N GLY A 77 9.45 7.71 2.85
CA GLY A 77 10.27 7.59 4.05
C GLY A 77 11.44 8.55 4.04
N THR A 78 12.20 8.56 5.13
CA THR A 78 13.43 9.33 5.27
C THR A 78 14.53 8.39 5.76
N ASP A 79 15.63 8.31 5.02
CA ASP A 79 16.80 7.55 5.42
C ASP A 79 17.77 8.46 6.17
N THR A 80 18.20 8.00 7.35
CA THR A 80 19.21 8.66 8.18
C THR A 80 20.46 7.80 8.38
N SER A 81 20.53 6.64 7.73
CA SER A 81 21.68 5.72 7.83
C SER A 81 22.97 6.30 7.24
N GLY A 82 22.86 7.35 6.40
CA GLY A 82 23.97 8.06 5.78
C GLY A 82 24.28 7.61 4.36
N VAL A 83 23.58 6.61 3.82
CA VAL A 83 23.79 6.09 2.46
C VAL A 83 22.95 6.85 1.43
N VAL A 84 21.63 6.92 1.64
CA VAL A 84 20.75 7.80 0.84
C VAL A 84 20.70 9.18 1.47
N ASN A 85 20.67 9.24 2.81
CA ASN A 85 20.68 10.47 3.62
C ASN A 85 19.73 11.55 3.08
N GLY A 86 18.44 11.23 3.07
CA GLY A 86 17.42 12.06 2.47
C GLY A 86 16.06 11.39 2.47
N ASP A 87 15.09 12.14 1.98
CA ASP A 87 13.73 11.67 1.75
C ASP A 87 13.70 10.83 0.48
N PHE A 88 12.89 9.79 0.49
CA PHE A 88 12.73 8.90 -0.64
C PHE A 88 11.28 8.42 -0.75
N ARG A 89 10.94 7.87 -1.91
CA ARG A 89 9.68 7.18 -2.14
C ARG A 89 9.88 5.94 -2.98
N PHE A 90 9.00 4.97 -2.85
CA PHE A 90 9.05 3.75 -3.65
C PHE A 90 7.69 3.06 -3.79
N GLY A 91 7.61 2.10 -4.70
CA GLY A 91 6.40 1.36 -5.03
C GLY A 91 5.78 1.86 -6.33
N ASN A 92 4.48 2.15 -6.29
CA ASN A 92 3.71 2.65 -7.43
C ASN A 92 3.96 4.15 -7.66
N ILE A 93 5.13 4.46 -8.20
CA ILE A 93 5.56 5.82 -8.57
C ILE A 93 5.97 5.83 -10.06
N PRO A 94 5.98 7.00 -10.73
CA PRO A 94 6.36 7.09 -12.13
C PRO A 94 7.70 6.38 -12.43
N PRO A 95 7.82 5.66 -13.56
CA PRO A 95 6.86 5.60 -14.67
C PRO A 95 5.68 4.64 -14.46
N PHE A 96 5.62 3.93 -13.33
CA PHE A 96 4.56 2.98 -13.03
C PHE A 96 3.30 3.67 -12.52
N SER A 97 2.20 2.97 -12.69
CA SER A 97 0.85 3.38 -12.36
C SER A 97 0.07 2.20 -11.79
N GLY A 98 -1.07 2.49 -11.17
CA GLY A 98 -1.92 1.48 -10.55
C GLY A 98 -2.36 0.34 -11.47
N THR A 99 -2.39 0.57 -12.79
CA THR A 99 -2.77 -0.43 -13.80
C THR A 99 -1.65 -1.38 -14.19
N ASP A 100 -0.41 -1.10 -13.78
CA ASP A 100 0.74 -1.99 -13.97
C ASP A 100 0.75 -3.15 -12.95
N TYR A 101 -0.22 -3.13 -12.03
CA TYR A 101 -0.37 -4.10 -10.95
C TYR A 101 -1.76 -4.71 -10.99
N SER A 102 -1.83 -6.01 -10.76
CA SER A 102 -3.11 -6.73 -10.69
C SER A 102 -3.00 -7.93 -9.77
N GLY A 103 -4.13 -8.55 -9.45
CA GLY A 103 -4.14 -9.67 -8.54
C GLY A 103 -5.52 -10.27 -8.36
N GLN A 104 -5.68 -11.00 -7.27
CA GLN A 104 -6.96 -11.59 -6.90
C GLN A 104 -6.98 -12.00 -5.43
N PHE A 105 -8.19 -12.10 -4.90
CA PHE A 105 -8.52 -12.96 -3.78
C PHE A 105 -8.98 -14.32 -4.29
N THR A 106 -8.53 -15.37 -3.63
CA THR A 106 -9.02 -16.75 -3.83
C THR A 106 -9.50 -17.32 -2.51
N ASN A 107 -10.18 -18.47 -2.56
CA ASN A 107 -10.73 -19.12 -1.38
C ASN A 107 -11.61 -18.18 -0.54
N VAL A 108 -12.35 -17.30 -1.22
CA VAL A 108 -13.19 -16.29 -0.57
C VAL A 108 -14.28 -16.97 0.24
N VAL A 109 -14.33 -16.65 1.53
CA VAL A 109 -15.39 -17.04 2.45
C VAL A 109 -16.27 -15.83 2.71
N GLN A 110 -17.58 -16.02 2.65
CA GLN A 110 -18.55 -14.97 2.92
C GLN A 110 -19.44 -15.31 4.10
N ASP A 111 -19.95 -14.28 4.77
CA ASP A 111 -21.03 -14.41 5.73
C ASP A 111 -22.38 -14.20 5.02
N PRO A 112 -23.14 -15.28 4.72
CA PRO A 112 -24.46 -15.18 4.11
C PRO A 112 -25.52 -14.64 5.10
N GLY A 113 -25.17 -14.52 6.38
CA GLY A 113 -26.04 -14.03 7.44
C GLY A 113 -26.02 -12.52 7.63
N ASP A 114 -25.14 -11.78 6.94
CA ASP A 114 -25.12 -10.31 6.98
C ASP A 114 -26.35 -9.76 6.21
N PRO A 115 -27.39 -9.27 6.91
CA PRO A 115 -28.65 -8.91 6.28
C PRO A 115 -28.58 -7.61 5.47
N GLY A 116 -27.42 -6.94 5.45
CA GLY A 116 -27.24 -5.64 4.82
C GLY A 116 -26.83 -5.66 3.35
N PHE A 117 -26.38 -6.81 2.82
CA PHE A 117 -25.58 -6.82 1.59
C PHE A 117 -25.80 -8.06 0.72
N ALA A 118 -25.61 -7.89 -0.59
CA ALA A 118 -25.67 -9.01 -1.51
C ALA A 118 -24.41 -9.89 -1.36
N THR A 119 -24.56 -11.19 -1.57
CA THR A 119 -23.43 -12.12 -1.70
C THR A 119 -22.44 -11.59 -2.74
N GLY A 120 -21.21 -11.29 -2.33
CA GLY A 120 -20.18 -10.68 -3.18
C GLY A 120 -19.76 -9.27 -2.76
N ASP A 121 -20.55 -8.60 -1.91
CA ASP A 121 -20.22 -7.26 -1.41
C ASP A 121 -19.04 -7.33 -0.42
N PRO A 122 -18.14 -6.33 -0.39
CA PRO A 122 -16.97 -6.30 0.52
C PRO A 122 -17.33 -6.47 2.00
N SER A 123 -18.51 -6.06 2.43
CA SER A 123 -19.03 -6.24 3.79
C SER A 123 -19.38 -7.69 4.13
N SER A 124 -19.78 -8.49 3.14
CA SER A 124 -20.02 -9.93 3.31
C SER A 124 -18.73 -10.75 3.28
N PHE A 125 -17.58 -10.15 2.96
CA PHE A 125 -16.29 -10.82 2.94
C PHE A 125 -15.83 -11.13 4.38
N LEU A 126 -15.61 -12.41 4.67
CA LEU A 126 -15.08 -12.87 5.94
C LEU A 126 -13.57 -13.14 5.84
N SER A 127 -13.13 -13.83 4.79
CA SER A 127 -11.72 -14.12 4.59
C SER A 127 -11.39 -14.51 3.15
N GLY A 128 -10.10 -14.48 2.80
CA GLY A 128 -9.60 -14.95 1.51
C GLY A 128 -8.08 -14.85 1.39
N ASP A 129 -7.52 -15.66 0.50
CA ASP A 129 -6.09 -15.63 0.18
C ASP A 129 -5.82 -14.56 -0.86
N TYR A 130 -5.01 -13.58 -0.48
CA TYR A 130 -4.64 -12.42 -1.27
C TYR A 130 -3.35 -12.67 -2.04
N ALA A 131 -3.35 -12.30 -3.33
CA ALA A 131 -2.14 -12.18 -4.12
C ALA A 131 -2.23 -10.98 -5.08
N VAL A 132 -1.21 -10.12 -5.08
CA VAL A 132 -1.04 -9.03 -6.04
C VAL A 132 0.36 -9.10 -6.63
N SER A 133 0.46 -8.89 -7.93
CA SER A 133 1.70 -8.98 -8.68
C SER A 133 1.90 -7.78 -9.59
N GLY A 134 3.15 -7.57 -9.99
CA GLY A 134 3.55 -6.65 -11.03
C GLY A 134 4.92 -7.01 -11.59
N ASP A 135 5.26 -6.44 -12.73
CA ASP A 135 6.55 -6.70 -13.36
C ASP A 135 7.68 -5.94 -12.66
N ALA A 136 7.43 -4.68 -12.28
CA ALA A 136 8.41 -3.84 -11.61
C ALA A 136 7.81 -2.73 -10.74
N PHE A 137 8.64 -2.14 -9.89
CA PHE A 137 8.33 -0.90 -9.17
C PHE A 137 9.57 0.00 -9.14
N ALA A 138 9.37 1.27 -8.78
CA ALA A 138 10.44 2.26 -8.75
C ALA A 138 10.78 2.69 -7.31
N PHE A 139 12.00 3.20 -7.16
CA PHE A 139 12.53 3.87 -5.98
C PHE A 139 13.12 5.21 -6.43
N GLU A 140 12.75 6.30 -5.78
CA GLU A 140 13.24 7.64 -6.09
C GLU A 140 13.77 8.34 -4.84
N VAL A 141 14.96 8.93 -4.96
CA VAL A 141 15.51 9.82 -3.94
C VAL A 141 15.02 11.24 -4.18
N LEU A 142 14.38 11.85 -3.18
CA LEU A 142 13.72 13.16 -3.29
C LEU A 142 14.59 14.31 -2.77
N SER A 143 15.46 14.06 -1.80
CA SER A 143 16.33 15.08 -1.21
C SER A 143 17.74 14.56 -0.94
N GLY A 144 18.69 15.47 -0.70
CA GLY A 144 20.10 15.14 -0.52
C GLY A 144 20.95 15.20 -1.80
N PRO A 145 22.21 14.77 -1.74
CA PRO A 145 23.18 14.94 -2.84
C PRO A 145 22.85 14.18 -4.12
N ILE A 146 22.05 13.12 -4.02
CA ILE A 146 21.65 12.23 -5.13
C ILE A 146 20.17 12.35 -5.48
N ALA A 147 19.52 13.47 -5.10
CA ALA A 147 18.12 13.73 -5.41
C ALA A 147 17.85 13.64 -6.93
N GLY A 148 16.70 13.04 -7.29
CA GLY A 148 16.33 12.74 -8.66
C GLY A 148 16.87 11.40 -9.18
N LEU A 149 17.66 10.66 -8.40
CA LEU A 149 18.02 9.28 -8.72
C LEU A 149 16.77 8.40 -8.68
N VAL A 150 16.49 7.73 -9.80
CA VAL A 150 15.40 6.74 -9.92
C VAL A 150 16.01 5.39 -10.23
N LEU A 151 15.68 4.40 -9.41
CA LEU A 151 15.99 2.99 -9.63
C LEU A 151 14.70 2.23 -9.89
N THR A 152 14.75 1.21 -10.74
CA THR A 152 13.62 0.32 -11.00
C THR A 152 14.01 -1.12 -10.74
N THR A 153 13.11 -1.95 -10.25
CA THR A 153 13.37 -3.39 -10.21
C THR A 153 13.37 -3.98 -11.61
N ASP A 154 14.12 -5.05 -11.84
CA ASP A 154 14.18 -5.75 -13.13
C ASP A 154 12.81 -6.35 -13.51
N PRO A 155 12.19 -5.88 -14.62
CA PRO A 155 10.85 -6.31 -15.01
C PRO A 155 10.77 -7.78 -15.43
N THR A 156 11.90 -8.44 -15.72
CA THR A 156 11.92 -9.86 -16.10
C THR A 156 11.76 -10.81 -14.91
N GLN A 157 11.98 -10.31 -13.68
CA GLN A 157 11.85 -11.11 -12.48
C GLN A 157 10.42 -11.09 -11.92
N GLY A 158 9.72 -9.96 -12.08
CA GLY A 158 8.39 -9.75 -11.50
C GLY A 158 8.38 -9.83 -9.97
N PHE A 159 7.24 -9.54 -9.37
CA PHE A 159 7.02 -9.79 -7.95
C PHE A 159 5.58 -10.16 -7.66
N THR A 160 5.39 -10.86 -6.55
CA THR A 160 4.07 -11.13 -5.98
C THR A 160 4.12 -10.88 -4.49
N PHE A 161 3.17 -10.11 -3.97
CA PHE A 161 2.87 -10.02 -2.54
C PHE A 161 1.69 -10.93 -2.22
N THR A 162 1.84 -11.75 -1.17
CA THR A 162 0.79 -12.66 -0.72
C THR A 162 0.47 -12.46 0.75
N SER A 163 -0.79 -12.73 1.13
CA SER A 163 -1.24 -12.76 2.52
C SER A 163 -2.57 -13.51 2.64
N SER A 164 -3.08 -13.70 3.86
CA SER A 164 -4.46 -14.13 4.09
C SER A 164 -5.20 -13.01 4.80
N PHE A 165 -6.26 -12.52 4.19
CA PHE A 165 -7.08 -11.44 4.73
C PHE A 165 -8.22 -12.03 5.56
N ASP A 166 -8.51 -11.41 6.69
CA ASP A 166 -9.57 -11.75 7.65
C ASP A 166 -10.74 -10.75 7.61
N GLY A 167 -10.78 -9.95 6.56
CA GLY A 167 -11.75 -8.89 6.33
C GLY A 167 -11.33 -8.01 5.17
N LEU A 168 -12.25 -7.16 4.72
CA LEU A 168 -11.96 -6.08 3.79
C LEU A 168 -12.47 -4.75 4.39
N PRO A 169 -11.59 -3.83 4.80
CA PRO A 169 -10.11 -3.92 4.79
C PRO A 169 -9.54 -5.01 5.73
N PRO A 170 -8.30 -5.50 5.49
CA PRO A 170 -7.65 -6.49 6.37
C PRO A 170 -7.40 -5.95 7.77
N SER A 171 -7.23 -6.82 8.77
CA SER A 171 -6.84 -6.39 10.12
C SER A 171 -5.48 -5.68 10.16
N VAL A 172 -5.34 -4.72 11.08
CA VAL A 172 -4.04 -4.11 11.42
C VAL A 172 -3.07 -5.19 11.88
N GLY A 173 -1.82 -5.12 11.40
CA GLY A 173 -0.79 -6.14 11.62
C GLY A 173 -0.77 -7.23 10.56
N THR A 174 -1.74 -7.28 9.64
CA THR A 174 -1.65 -8.14 8.46
C THR A 174 -0.37 -7.84 7.68
N VAL A 175 0.41 -8.88 7.38
CA VAL A 175 1.67 -8.76 6.66
C VAL A 175 1.51 -9.36 5.27
N LEU A 176 1.77 -8.54 4.25
CA LEU A 176 1.90 -8.97 2.87
C LEU A 176 3.38 -9.20 2.61
N THR A 177 3.75 -10.40 2.20
CA THR A 177 5.16 -10.78 1.99
C THR A 177 5.43 -11.03 0.51
N SER A 178 6.61 -10.63 0.05
CA SER A 178 7.13 -11.00 -1.26
C SER A 178 8.46 -11.72 -1.09
N SER A 179 8.61 -12.86 -1.77
CA SER A 179 9.81 -13.69 -1.72
C SER A 179 10.73 -13.43 -2.90
N GLY A 180 11.98 -13.86 -2.77
CA GLY A 180 13.02 -13.68 -3.77
C GLY A 180 13.62 -12.27 -3.79
N ASP A 181 14.79 -12.17 -4.38
CA ASP A 181 15.51 -10.93 -4.54
C ASP A 181 15.25 -10.36 -5.93
N LEU A 182 15.06 -9.04 -6.01
CA LEU A 182 14.96 -8.34 -7.29
C LEU A 182 16.20 -7.50 -7.53
N ASN A 183 16.75 -7.58 -8.72
CA ASN A 183 17.79 -6.70 -9.18
C ASN A 183 17.24 -5.27 -9.26
N LEU A 184 18.03 -4.31 -8.78
CA LEU A 184 17.79 -2.89 -8.95
C LEU A 184 18.57 -2.40 -10.16
N LEU A 185 17.88 -1.69 -11.04
CA LEU A 185 18.41 -1.17 -12.28
C LEU A 185 18.53 0.36 -12.22
N LEU A 186 19.66 0.88 -12.69
CA LEU A 186 19.79 2.26 -13.15
C LEU A 186 19.84 2.25 -14.68
N GLY A 187 18.72 2.60 -15.31
CA GLY A 187 18.56 2.38 -16.75
C GLY A 187 18.60 0.89 -17.08
N THR A 188 19.72 0.41 -17.62
CA THR A 188 19.95 -1.01 -17.95
C THR A 188 21.04 -1.66 -17.12
N GLU A 189 21.73 -0.91 -16.25
CA GLU A 189 22.79 -1.44 -15.39
C GLU A 189 22.19 -2.02 -14.12
N VAL A 190 22.57 -3.25 -13.76
CA VAL A 190 22.28 -3.80 -12.43
C VAL A 190 23.20 -3.14 -11.41
N VAL A 191 22.62 -2.36 -10.50
CA VAL A 191 23.35 -1.59 -9.48
C VAL A 191 23.17 -2.13 -8.07
N GLY A 192 22.23 -3.05 -7.88
CA GLY A 192 21.86 -3.52 -6.55
C GLY A 192 20.82 -4.63 -6.57
N SER A 193 20.32 -4.96 -5.39
CA SER A 193 19.15 -5.80 -5.21
C SER A 193 18.24 -5.29 -4.07
N SER A 194 16.97 -5.65 -4.14
CA SER A 194 15.97 -5.47 -3.09
C SER A 194 15.50 -6.84 -2.60
N SER A 195 15.48 -7.03 -1.29
CA SER A 195 15.15 -8.30 -0.63
C SER A 195 14.28 -8.09 0.61
N ASN A 196 13.80 -9.18 1.22
CA ASN A 196 13.04 -9.16 2.49
C ASN A 196 11.83 -8.18 2.46
N ARG A 197 11.14 -8.14 1.32
CA ARG A 197 10.08 -7.17 1.04
C ARG A 197 8.80 -7.56 1.77
N ARG A 198 8.31 -6.65 2.61
CA ARG A 198 7.07 -6.83 3.37
C ARG A 198 6.28 -5.53 3.45
N ILE A 199 4.96 -5.64 3.46
CA ILE A 199 4.05 -4.52 3.68
C ILE A 199 3.18 -4.89 4.88
N ILE A 200 3.15 -4.02 5.89
CA ILE A 200 2.43 -4.24 7.13
C ILE A 200 1.28 -3.26 7.18
N VAL A 201 0.05 -3.76 7.31
CA VAL A 201 -1.13 -2.92 7.52
C VAL A 201 -1.02 -2.24 8.87
N THR A 202 -1.06 -0.92 8.91
CA THR A 202 -0.84 -0.13 10.13
C THR A 202 -2.09 0.59 10.63
N ALA A 203 -3.01 0.95 9.75
CA ALA A 203 -4.29 1.51 10.15
C ALA A 203 -5.36 1.31 9.07
N ILE A 204 -6.62 1.24 9.48
CA ILE A 204 -7.76 1.19 8.59
C ILE A 204 -8.45 2.56 8.57
N PRO A 205 -8.66 3.19 7.40
CA PRO A 205 -9.44 4.42 7.29
C PRO A 205 -10.83 4.20 7.89
N GLU A 206 -11.18 4.95 8.92
CA GLU A 206 -12.53 4.88 9.48
C GLU A 206 -13.54 5.40 8.44
N PRO A 207 -14.65 4.69 8.19
CA PRO A 207 -15.76 5.26 7.46
C PRO A 207 -16.27 6.48 8.24
N SER A 208 -15.97 7.66 7.72
CA SER A 208 -16.08 8.96 8.37
C SER A 208 -17.19 9.11 9.42
N ALA A 209 -16.78 9.23 10.69
CA ALA A 209 -17.59 9.63 11.84
C ALA A 209 -18.28 11.02 11.70
N ILE A 210 -18.03 11.73 10.61
CA ILE A 210 -18.66 13.01 10.27
C ILE A 210 -20.16 12.85 10.01
N VAL A 211 -20.61 11.71 9.47
CA VAL A 211 -22.05 11.44 9.29
C VAL A 211 -22.75 11.29 10.66
N CYS A 212 -22.09 10.70 11.65
CA CYS A 212 -22.66 10.56 13.00
C CYS A 212 -22.74 11.90 13.77
N LEU A 213 -21.79 12.82 13.57
CA LEU A 213 -21.84 14.14 14.23
C LEU A 213 -22.89 15.08 13.63
N LEU A 214 -23.14 14.99 12.32
CA LEU A 214 -24.18 15.77 11.64
C LEU A 214 -25.61 15.27 11.98
N CYS A 215 -25.79 13.96 12.17
CA CYS A 215 -27.06 13.42 12.68
C CYS A 215 -27.30 13.73 14.17
N GLY A 216 -26.25 13.78 14.98
CA GLY A 216 -26.34 14.09 16.41
C GLY A 216 -26.76 15.55 16.70
N THR A 217 -26.29 16.51 15.90
CA THR A 217 -26.62 17.94 16.11
C THR A 217 -28.03 18.30 15.63
N ALA A 218 -28.57 17.62 14.62
CA ALA A 218 -29.96 17.79 14.17
C ALA A 218 -30.99 17.35 15.24
N LEU A 219 -30.70 16.27 15.98
CA LEU A 219 -31.58 15.77 17.04
C LEU A 219 -31.57 16.64 18.32
N VAL A 220 -30.44 17.28 18.64
CA VAL A 220 -30.34 18.16 19.82
C VAL A 220 -30.93 19.56 19.55
N ALA A 221 -30.83 20.07 18.32
CA ALA A 221 -31.46 21.34 17.95
C ALA A 221 -32.99 21.25 17.85
N GLY A 222 -33.54 20.09 17.44
CA GLY A 222 -34.99 19.87 17.35
C GLY A 222 -35.72 19.78 18.70
N ARG A 223 -35.03 19.41 19.79
CA ARG A 223 -35.63 19.27 21.13
C ARG A 223 -35.72 20.57 21.92
N ARG A 224 -35.02 21.64 21.52
CA ARG A 224 -35.04 22.94 22.23
C ARG A 224 -36.10 23.94 21.76
N ARG A 225 -36.89 23.62 20.73
CA ARG A 225 -37.95 24.50 20.19
C ARG A 225 -39.39 24.10 20.57
N ARG A 226 -39.58 23.16 21.49
CA ARG A 226 -40.90 22.82 22.06
C ARG A 226 -40.90 22.94 23.59
N ARG A 227 -40.84 24.16 24.08
CA ARG A 227 -41.48 24.60 25.34
C ARG A 227 -41.86 26.05 25.19
#